data_AF-A0A961HSU0-F1
#
_entry.id   AF-A0A961HSU0-F1
#
_cell.length_a   1.000
_cell.length_b   1.000
_cell.length_c   1.000
_cell.angle_alpha   90.00
_cell.angle_beta   90.00
_cell.angle_gamma   90.00
#
_symmetry.space_group_name_H-M   'P 1'
#
loop_
_entity.id
_entity.type
_entity.pdbx_description
1 polymer ?
#
loop_
_entity_poly.entity_id
_entity_poly.type
_entity_poly.pdbx_seq_one_letter_code
_entity_poly.pdbx_strand_id
1 'polypeptide(L)'
;MSKPSVFLDLDQWVRLESTDSTNQYLSESSSPSGTIVTARQQLKGKGRSGRAWRSSPGAALYFSGILEWPEQPPGPFFSLACGLAVLDAVRMHCPDSTGLLLKWPNDIIRRSVHAGQSNNGTSATNQEHIEKIGGILIEGRAVSAGVWQTIVGIGLNWSEAPAAEGGDAF
;
A
#
# COMPACT_ATOMS: atom_id res chain seq x y z
N MET A 1 25.44 -2.02 17.04
CA MET A 1 24.95 -2.97 16.02
C MET A 1 25.22 -2.36 14.65
N SER A 2 25.99 -3.03 13.80
CA SER A 2 26.24 -2.58 12.43
C SER A 2 24.93 -2.54 11.66
N LYS A 3 24.67 -1.46 10.92
CA LYS A 3 23.54 -1.38 9.98
C LYS A 3 23.70 -2.55 8.99
N PRO A 4 22.67 -3.39 8.76
CA PRO A 4 22.77 -4.45 7.76
C PRO A 4 23.07 -3.83 6.39
N SER A 5 24.02 -4.41 5.67
CA SER A 5 24.58 -3.95 4.38
C SER A 5 23.65 -4.17 3.18
N VAL A 6 22.34 -4.21 3.41
CA VAL A 6 21.30 -4.37 2.37
C VAL A 6 20.24 -3.28 2.56
N PHE A 7 20.68 -2.02 2.64
CA PHE A 7 19.77 -0.92 2.35
C PHE A 7 19.88 -0.65 0.86
N LEU A 8 18.73 -0.67 0.17
CA LEU A 8 18.63 -0.11 -1.17
C LEU A 8 19.18 1.31 -1.09
N ASP A 9 20.00 1.65 -2.08
CA ASP A 9 20.39 3.03 -2.27
C ASP A 9 19.15 3.81 -2.72
N LEU A 10 18.50 4.50 -1.77
CA LEU A 10 17.28 5.29 -2.00
C LEU A 10 17.61 6.69 -2.52
N ASP A 11 18.79 6.88 -3.11
CA ASP A 11 19.25 8.16 -3.65
C ASP A 11 18.39 8.66 -4.83
N GLN A 12 17.55 7.79 -5.41
CA GLN A 12 16.62 8.16 -6.47
C GLN A 12 15.18 8.24 -5.97
N TRP A 13 14.76 9.45 -5.63
CA TRP A 13 13.38 9.76 -5.28
C TRP A 13 12.76 10.76 -6.27
N VAL A 14 11.76 10.29 -7.00
CA VAL A 14 10.93 11.11 -7.88
C VAL A 14 9.64 11.50 -7.16
N ARG A 15 9.36 12.80 -7.12
CA ARG A 15 8.12 13.36 -6.58
C ARG A 15 7.29 13.96 -7.69
N LEU A 16 6.06 13.48 -7.84
CA LEU A 16 5.11 13.93 -8.86
C LEU A 16 3.93 14.63 -8.18
N GLU A 17 3.45 15.73 -8.76
CA GLU A 17 2.19 16.33 -8.32
C GLU A 17 1.01 15.45 -8.74
N SER A 18 1.02 14.95 -9.98
CA SER A 18 -0.03 14.07 -10.52
C SER A 18 0.57 13.08 -11.52
N THR A 19 -0.03 11.89 -11.63
CA THR A 19 0.32 10.86 -12.60
C THR A 19 -0.89 9.97 -12.88
N ASP A 20 -0.89 9.19 -13.97
CA ASP A 20 -1.91 8.16 -14.16
C ASP A 20 -1.77 7.08 -13.07
N SER A 21 -0.56 6.54 -12.89
CA SER A 21 -0.22 5.66 -11.77
C SER A 21 1.28 5.69 -11.47
N THR A 22 1.65 5.64 -10.19
CA THR A 22 3.07 5.55 -9.77
C THR A 22 3.72 4.25 -10.22
N ASN A 23 2.99 3.13 -10.26
CA ASN A 23 3.48 1.87 -10.83
C ASN A 23 3.72 1.99 -12.34
N GLN A 24 2.75 2.57 -13.04
CA GLN A 24 2.85 2.72 -14.50
C GLN A 24 4.04 3.62 -14.87
N TYR A 25 4.22 4.72 -14.16
CA TYR A 25 5.38 5.60 -14.33
C TYR A 25 6.70 4.82 -14.24
N LEU A 26 6.86 3.99 -13.19
CA LEU A 26 8.07 3.17 -13.05
C LEU A 26 8.21 2.14 -14.18
N SER A 27 7.11 1.51 -14.59
CA SER A 27 7.13 0.48 -15.65
C SER A 27 7.53 1.01 -17.03
N GLU A 28 7.18 2.26 -17.33
CA GLU A 28 7.46 2.94 -18.59
C GLU A 28 8.80 3.68 -18.57
N SER A 29 9.35 3.93 -17.39
CA SER A 29 10.67 4.53 -17.21
C SER A 29 11.80 3.49 -17.29
N SER A 30 13.02 3.95 -17.57
CA SER A 30 14.26 3.17 -17.41
C SER A 30 14.91 3.44 -16.05
N SER A 31 14.11 3.45 -14.98
CA SER A 31 14.59 3.71 -13.62
C SER A 31 15.35 2.50 -13.05
N PRO A 32 16.52 2.70 -12.41
CA PRO A 32 17.26 1.61 -11.78
C PRO A 32 16.54 1.07 -10.54
N SER A 33 16.85 -0.18 -10.18
CA SER A 33 16.48 -0.78 -8.89
C SER A 33 16.79 0.16 -7.71
N GLY A 34 15.86 0.30 -6.77
CA GLY A 34 15.94 1.23 -5.65
C GLY A 34 15.23 2.57 -5.88
N THR A 35 14.84 2.90 -7.11
CA THR A 35 14.09 4.13 -7.40
C THR A 35 12.72 4.10 -6.72
N ILE A 36 12.39 5.20 -6.03
CA ILE A 36 11.08 5.44 -5.43
C ILE A 36 10.38 6.56 -6.17
N VAL A 37 9.10 6.36 -6.48
CA VAL A 37 8.21 7.37 -7.04
C VAL A 37 7.08 7.62 -6.07
N THR A 38 6.77 8.89 -5.82
CA THR A 38 5.61 9.31 -5.03
C THR A 38 4.75 10.26 -5.85
N ALA A 39 3.43 10.24 -5.64
CA ALA A 39 2.51 11.19 -6.26
C ALA A 39 1.52 11.76 -5.24
N ARG A 40 1.09 13.01 -5.41
CA ARG A 40 -0.01 13.58 -4.60
C ARG A 40 -1.39 13.16 -5.09
N GLN A 41 -1.50 12.77 -6.36
CA GLN A 41 -2.72 12.29 -7.00
C GLN A 41 -2.41 11.24 -8.06
N GLN A 42 -3.27 10.23 -8.16
CA GLN A 42 -3.31 9.30 -9.30
C GLN A 42 -4.62 9.47 -10.09
N LEU A 43 -4.54 9.71 -11.39
CA LEU A 43 -5.71 9.88 -12.25
C LEU A 43 -6.35 8.53 -12.64
N LYS A 44 -5.52 7.48 -12.71
CA LYS A 44 -5.90 6.12 -13.11
C LYS A 44 -5.23 5.08 -12.21
N GLY A 45 -5.31 5.32 -10.89
CA GLY A 45 -4.75 4.41 -9.88
C GLY A 45 -5.25 2.98 -10.10
N LYS A 46 -4.35 2.01 -9.95
CA LYS A 46 -4.64 0.59 -10.19
C LYS A 46 -4.63 -0.21 -8.89
N GLY A 47 -5.56 -1.13 -8.78
CA GLY A 47 -5.59 -2.22 -7.81
C GLY A 47 -5.50 -3.56 -8.51
N ARG A 48 -5.57 -4.64 -7.72
CA ARG A 48 -5.58 -6.01 -8.26
C ARG A 48 -6.80 -6.28 -9.13
N SER A 49 -6.66 -7.23 -10.05
CA SER A 49 -7.74 -7.71 -10.91
C SER A 49 -8.44 -6.60 -11.70
N GLY A 50 -7.69 -5.55 -12.08
CA GLY A 50 -8.20 -4.42 -12.85
C GLY A 50 -9.08 -3.44 -12.07
N ARG A 51 -9.26 -3.62 -10.75
CA ARG A 51 -10.02 -2.68 -9.92
C ARG A 51 -9.31 -1.33 -9.89
N ALA A 52 -10.07 -0.23 -9.94
CA ALA A 52 -9.51 1.10 -9.81
C ALA A 52 -9.13 1.38 -8.33
N TRP A 53 -7.96 1.98 -8.13
CA TRP A 53 -7.59 2.59 -6.85
C TRP A 53 -7.97 4.07 -6.88
N ARG A 54 -8.98 4.44 -6.10
CA ARG A 54 -9.48 5.81 -6.06
C ARG A 54 -8.46 6.73 -5.39
N SER A 55 -8.27 7.91 -5.98
CA SER A 55 -7.37 8.92 -5.46
C SER A 55 -8.07 10.25 -5.31
N SER A 56 -8.02 10.81 -4.10
CA SER A 56 -8.37 12.19 -3.83
C SER A 56 -7.08 12.94 -3.49
N PRO A 57 -6.81 14.12 -4.08
CA PRO A 57 -5.59 14.88 -3.81
C PRO A 57 -5.37 15.07 -2.32
N GLY A 58 -4.20 14.65 -1.84
CA GLY A 58 -3.83 14.80 -0.42
C GLY A 58 -4.62 13.94 0.56
N ALA A 59 -5.41 12.95 0.12
CA ALA A 59 -6.15 12.04 1.00
C ALA A 59 -5.40 10.72 1.31
N ALA A 60 -4.35 10.44 0.54
CA ALA A 60 -3.54 9.23 0.70
C ALA A 60 -2.10 9.46 0.23
N LEU A 61 -1.21 8.61 0.74
CA LEU A 61 0.13 8.44 0.22
C LEU A 61 0.07 7.43 -0.94
N TYR A 62 0.51 7.84 -2.13
CA TYR A 62 0.76 6.94 -3.25
C TYR A 62 2.25 6.87 -3.50
N PHE A 63 2.82 5.68 -3.36
CA PHE A 63 4.22 5.47 -3.66
C PHE A 63 4.45 4.13 -4.34
N SER A 64 5.50 4.08 -5.15
CA SER A 64 5.96 2.85 -5.77
C SER A 64 7.48 2.75 -5.69
N GLY A 65 7.99 1.55 -5.50
CA GLY A 65 9.42 1.24 -5.56
C GLY A 65 9.70 0.16 -6.58
N ILE A 66 10.84 0.25 -7.26
CA ILE A 66 11.27 -0.72 -8.26
C ILE A 66 12.46 -1.54 -7.73
N LEU A 67 12.40 -2.86 -7.90
CA LEU A 67 13.41 -3.80 -7.42
C LEU A 67 13.80 -4.77 -8.53
N GLU A 68 15.09 -5.05 -8.65
CA GLU A 68 15.61 -6.08 -9.56
C GLU A 68 16.05 -7.33 -8.81
N TRP A 69 15.87 -8.48 -9.46
CA TRP A 69 16.16 -9.81 -8.94
C TRP A 69 17.00 -10.57 -9.97
N PRO A 70 18.08 -11.25 -9.53
CA PRO A 70 18.92 -12.08 -10.41
C PRO A 70 18.25 -13.41 -10.81
N GLU A 71 17.11 -13.75 -10.21
CA GLU A 71 16.32 -14.94 -10.49
C GLU A 71 14.83 -14.59 -10.45
N GLN A 72 13.95 -15.60 -10.28
CA GLN A 72 12.52 -15.37 -10.17
C GLN A 72 12.19 -14.36 -9.05
N PRO A 73 11.21 -13.47 -9.29
CA PRO A 73 10.80 -12.51 -8.28
C PRO A 73 10.20 -13.23 -7.06
N PRO A 74 10.21 -12.60 -5.88
CA PRO A 74 9.69 -13.20 -4.67
C PRO A 74 8.21 -13.59 -4.83
N GLY A 75 7.85 -14.71 -4.20
CA GLY A 75 6.55 -15.38 -4.37
C GLY A 75 5.35 -14.63 -3.76
N PRO A 76 4.18 -15.29 -3.66
CA PRO A 76 2.91 -14.64 -3.33
C PRO A 76 2.87 -13.98 -1.94
N PHE A 77 3.78 -14.34 -1.03
CA PHE A 77 3.88 -13.72 0.30
C PHE A 77 4.62 -12.37 0.30
N PHE A 78 5.23 -11.97 -0.81
CA PHE A 78 5.97 -10.72 -0.88
C PHE A 78 5.11 -9.50 -0.58
N SER A 79 3.84 -9.49 -1.04
CA SER A 79 2.90 -8.42 -0.70
C SER A 79 2.64 -8.31 0.81
N LEU A 80 2.61 -9.44 1.54
CA LEU A 80 2.48 -9.41 3.00
C LEU A 80 3.74 -8.86 3.66
N ALA A 81 4.92 -9.22 3.17
CA ALA A 81 6.19 -8.68 3.67
C ALA A 81 6.27 -7.15 3.46
N CYS A 82 5.88 -6.66 2.28
CA CYS A 82 5.74 -5.22 2.03
C CYS A 82 4.71 -4.59 2.99
N GLY A 83 3.61 -5.28 3.26
CA GLY A 83 2.59 -4.81 4.20
C GLY A 83 3.11 -4.69 5.61
N LEU A 84 3.86 -5.69 6.09
CA LEU A 84 4.50 -5.65 7.40
C LEU A 84 5.44 -4.45 7.52
N ALA A 85 6.27 -4.21 6.49
CA ALA A 85 7.14 -3.04 6.45
C ALA A 85 6.36 -1.72 6.52
N VAL A 86 5.20 -1.62 5.86
CA VAL A 86 4.31 -0.45 5.98
C VAL A 86 3.76 -0.31 7.40
N LEU A 87 3.25 -1.38 8.01
CA LEU A 87 2.72 -1.34 9.38
C LEU A 87 3.79 -0.91 10.37
N ASP A 88 5.00 -1.43 10.24
CA ASP A 88 6.13 -1.07 11.12
C ASP A 88 6.53 0.39 10.94
N ALA A 89 6.57 0.89 9.70
CA ALA A 89 6.82 2.31 9.42
C ALA A 89 5.73 3.21 10.00
N VAL A 90 4.45 2.84 9.85
CA VAL A 90 3.32 3.61 10.41
C VAL A 90 3.41 3.64 11.93
N ARG A 91 3.64 2.51 12.60
CA ARG A 91 3.76 2.45 14.07
C ARG A 91 4.92 3.29 14.61
N MET A 92 6.01 3.39 13.85
CA MET A 92 7.17 4.21 14.23
C MET A 92 6.87 5.71 14.22
N HIS A 93 6.03 6.17 13.28
CA HIS A 93 5.72 7.59 13.10
C HIS A 93 4.37 8.03 13.68
N CYS A 94 3.47 7.08 13.92
CA CYS A 94 2.12 7.27 14.43
C CYS A 94 1.87 6.30 15.60
N PRO A 95 2.42 6.55 16.80
CA PRO A 95 2.34 5.60 17.91
C PRO A 95 0.90 5.29 18.36
N ASP A 96 -0.04 6.21 18.11
CA ASP A 96 -1.46 6.03 18.41
C ASP A 96 -2.21 5.21 17.34
N SER A 97 -1.53 4.72 16.29
CA SER A 97 -2.13 3.87 15.26
C SER A 97 -2.47 2.49 15.84
N THR A 98 -3.70 2.32 16.30
CA THR A 98 -4.21 1.06 16.85
C THR A 98 -5.07 0.32 15.82
N GLY A 99 -5.20 -1.00 15.99
CA GLY A 99 -6.09 -1.82 15.18
C GLY A 99 -5.64 -2.03 13.72
N LEU A 100 -4.43 -1.62 13.34
CA LEU A 100 -3.88 -1.88 12.00
C LEU A 100 -3.50 -3.35 11.81
N LEU A 101 -4.05 -3.96 10.76
CA LEU A 101 -3.87 -5.38 10.43
C LEU A 101 -3.61 -5.55 8.93
N LEU A 102 -3.01 -6.70 8.58
CA LEU A 102 -2.91 -7.17 7.19
C LEU A 102 -4.03 -8.15 6.88
N LYS A 103 -4.78 -7.88 5.82
CA LYS A 103 -5.73 -8.82 5.21
C LYS A 103 -5.06 -9.43 3.98
N TRP A 104 -4.96 -10.76 3.97
CA TRP A 104 -4.45 -11.48 2.81
C TRP A 104 -5.33 -11.20 1.57
N PRO A 105 -4.74 -11.01 0.37
CA PRO A 105 -3.31 -11.15 0.09
C PRO A 105 -2.48 -9.86 0.22
N ASN A 106 -3.09 -8.68 0.30
CA ASN A 106 -2.38 -7.44 0.00
C ASN A 106 -3.01 -6.17 0.58
N ASP A 107 -3.97 -6.30 1.50
CA ASP A 107 -4.73 -5.17 2.01
C ASP A 107 -4.30 -4.80 3.43
N ILE A 108 -4.29 -3.50 3.70
CA ILE A 108 -4.10 -2.96 5.05
C ILE A 108 -5.46 -2.50 5.54
N ILE A 109 -5.87 -3.02 6.70
CA ILE A 109 -7.16 -2.70 7.30
C ILE A 109 -6.97 -2.10 8.68
N ARG A 110 -7.95 -1.31 9.13
CA ARG A 110 -8.08 -0.86 10.51
C ARG A 110 -9.31 -1.51 11.12
N ARG A 111 -9.14 -2.10 12.31
CA ARG A 111 -10.21 -2.62 13.15
C ARG A 111 -10.45 -1.66 14.31
N SER A 112 -11.69 -1.21 14.48
CA SER A 112 -12.10 -0.31 15.55
C SER A 112 -13.32 -0.88 16.27
N VAL A 113 -13.35 -0.76 17.59
CA VAL A 113 -14.50 -1.20 18.40
C VAL A 113 -15.11 0.03 19.06
N HIS A 114 -16.37 0.29 18.76
CA HIS A 114 -17.13 1.38 19.34
C HIS A 114 -18.12 0.81 20.36
N ALA A 115 -18.21 1.45 21.52
CA ALA A 115 -19.25 1.11 22.49
C ALA A 115 -20.61 1.39 21.84
N GLY A 116 -21.46 0.37 21.73
CA GLY A 116 -22.82 0.55 21.25
C GLY A 116 -23.60 1.49 22.18
N GLN A 117 -24.46 2.33 21.62
CA GLN A 117 -25.40 3.08 22.45
C GLN A 117 -26.47 2.13 22.98
N SER A 118 -26.63 2.08 24.31
CA SER A 118 -27.74 1.34 24.93
C SER A 118 -29.03 2.09 24.64
N ASN A 119 -29.88 1.50 23.80
CA ASN A 119 -31.24 1.98 23.59
C ASN A 119 -32.21 1.02 24.32
N ASN A 120 -33.06 1.56 25.19
CA ASN A 120 -34.12 0.84 25.89
C ASN A 120 -33.68 -0.33 26.80
N GLY A 121 -32.67 -0.13 27.66
CA GLY A 121 -32.37 -1.08 28.74
C GLY A 121 -31.77 -2.42 28.31
N THR A 122 -31.38 -2.55 27.03
CA THR A 122 -30.54 -3.66 26.55
C THR A 122 -29.07 -3.33 26.78
N SER A 123 -28.29 -4.33 27.19
CA SER A 123 -26.83 -4.18 27.33
C SER A 123 -26.23 -3.68 26.02
N ALA A 124 -25.47 -2.59 26.09
CA ALA A 124 -24.71 -2.06 24.96
C ALA A 124 -23.86 -3.18 24.35
N THR A 125 -24.09 -3.49 23.08
CA THR A 125 -23.23 -4.41 22.32
C THR A 125 -22.13 -3.60 21.65
N ASN A 126 -20.89 -4.02 21.86
CA ASN A 126 -19.76 -3.43 21.14
C ASN A 126 -19.95 -3.64 19.64
N GLN A 127 -19.87 -2.57 18.86
CA GLN A 127 -19.88 -2.64 17.40
C GLN A 127 -18.46 -2.60 16.87
N GLU A 128 -18.11 -3.64 16.14
CA GLU A 128 -16.84 -3.72 15.43
C GLU A 128 -16.98 -3.13 14.03
N HIS A 129 -16.05 -2.24 13.68
CA HIS A 129 -15.91 -1.69 12.35
C HIS A 129 -14.56 -2.09 11.78
N ILE A 130 -14.56 -2.64 10.58
CA ILE A 130 -13.35 -2.90 9.81
C ILE A 130 -13.39 -1.95 8.61
N GLU A 131 -12.26 -1.37 8.27
CA GLU A 131 -12.14 -0.51 7.09
C GLU A 131 -10.83 -0.81 6.36
N LYS A 132 -10.86 -0.72 5.04
CA LYS A 132 -9.65 -0.83 4.23
C LYS A 132 -8.99 0.54 4.15
N ILE A 133 -7.79 0.63 4.69
CA ILE A 133 -7.02 1.89 4.70
C ILE A 133 -5.90 1.88 3.68
N GLY A 134 -5.52 0.72 3.14
CA GLY A 134 -4.45 0.65 2.17
C GLY A 134 -4.46 -0.62 1.34
N GLY A 135 -3.66 -0.62 0.29
CA GLY A 135 -3.50 -1.73 -0.62
C GLY A 135 -2.10 -1.75 -1.22
N ILE A 136 -1.61 -2.96 -1.46
CA ILE A 136 -0.31 -3.23 -2.05
C ILE A 136 -0.54 -3.90 -3.40
N LEU A 137 0.12 -3.40 -4.44
CA LEU A 137 0.07 -3.94 -5.78
C LEU A 137 1.48 -4.29 -6.24
N ILE A 138 1.73 -5.58 -6.47
CA ILE A 138 2.99 -6.08 -6.98
C ILE A 138 2.82 -6.36 -8.46
N GLU A 139 3.63 -5.73 -9.31
CA GLU A 139 3.67 -5.98 -10.75
C GLU A 139 5.09 -6.41 -11.13
N GLY A 140 5.22 -7.56 -11.80
CA GLY A 140 6.52 -8.13 -12.18
C GLY A 140 6.67 -8.24 -13.69
N ARG A 141 7.90 -8.06 -14.19
CA ARG A 141 8.27 -8.31 -15.60
C ARG A 141 9.67 -8.91 -15.70
N ALA A 142 9.91 -9.72 -16.72
CA ALA A 142 11.26 -10.06 -17.13
C ALA A 142 11.84 -8.88 -17.93
N VAL A 143 13.07 -8.47 -17.63
CA VAL A 143 13.76 -7.37 -18.31
C VAL A 143 14.80 -7.91 -19.30
N SER A 144 15.55 -8.93 -18.90
CA SER A 144 16.50 -9.65 -19.74
C SER A 144 16.67 -11.08 -19.23
N ALA A 145 17.49 -11.89 -19.92
CA ALA A 145 17.75 -13.27 -19.48
C ALA A 145 18.35 -13.28 -18.07
N GLY A 146 17.61 -13.83 -17.10
CA GLY A 146 18.04 -13.88 -15.71
C GLY A 146 17.89 -12.58 -14.93
N VAL A 147 17.15 -11.58 -15.44
CA VAL A 147 16.86 -10.35 -14.70
C VAL A 147 15.36 -10.12 -14.66
N TRP A 148 14.80 -10.15 -13.46
CA TRP A 148 13.41 -9.84 -13.20
C TRP A 148 13.30 -8.51 -12.46
N GLN A 149 12.25 -7.77 -12.77
CA GLN A 149 11.96 -6.51 -12.11
C GLN A 149 10.56 -6.56 -11.51
N THR A 150 10.46 -6.06 -10.28
CA THR A 150 9.20 -5.98 -9.55
C THR A 150 8.97 -4.53 -9.13
N ILE A 151 7.77 -4.04 -9.40
CA ILE A 151 7.30 -2.75 -8.94
C ILE A 151 6.32 -3.00 -7.80
N VAL A 152 6.63 -2.45 -6.63
CA VAL A 152 5.81 -2.49 -5.43
C VAL A 152 5.06 -1.17 -5.32
N GLY A 153 3.78 -1.17 -5.64
CA GLY A 153 2.88 -0.03 -5.46
C GLY A 153 2.16 -0.10 -4.13
N ILE A 154 2.11 1.01 -3.41
CA ILE A 154 1.45 1.13 -2.12
C ILE A 154 0.58 2.39 -2.14
N GLY A 155 -0.72 2.17 -1.92
CA GLY A 155 -1.69 3.23 -1.64
C GLY A 155 -2.11 3.13 -0.17
N LEU A 156 -1.90 4.20 0.60
CA LEU A 156 -2.26 4.26 2.02
C LEU A 156 -3.05 5.53 2.31
N ASN A 157 -4.32 5.39 2.65
CA ASN A 157 -5.20 6.47 3.05
C ASN A 157 -4.80 6.97 4.45
N TRP A 158 -4.66 8.27 4.61
CA TRP A 158 -4.39 8.91 5.92
C TRP A 158 -5.55 9.77 6.42
N SER A 159 -6.49 10.14 5.54
CA SER A 159 -7.83 10.65 5.87
C SER A 159 -8.90 9.60 5.55
N GLU A 160 -10.19 9.88 5.83
CA GLU A 160 -11.30 8.98 5.49
C GLU A 160 -11.19 8.49 4.04
N ALA A 161 -11.21 7.17 3.87
CA ALA A 161 -11.24 6.54 2.57
C ALA A 161 -12.55 6.94 1.85
N PRO A 162 -12.53 7.21 0.53
CA PRO A 162 -13.76 7.43 -0.21
C PRO A 162 -14.69 6.23 -0.01
N ALA A 163 -15.99 6.47 0.19
CA ALA A 163 -16.98 5.40 0.34
C ALA A 163 -16.86 4.40 -0.82
N ALA A 164 -16.80 3.11 -0.51
CA ALA A 164 -16.89 2.05 -1.51
C ALA A 164 -18.29 2.09 -2.12
N GLU A 165 -18.40 2.15 -3.46
CA GLU A 165 -19.69 1.94 -4.13
C GLU A 165 -19.79 0.49 -4.60
N GLY A 166 -20.96 -0.12 -4.40
CA GLY A 166 -21.20 -1.54 -4.63
C GLY A 166 -20.87 -2.35 -3.37
N GLY A 167 -21.78 -3.25 -3.00
CA GLY A 167 -21.79 -4.04 -1.76
C GLY A 167 -20.61 -4.99 -1.54
N ASP A 168 -19.45 -4.74 -2.15
CA ASP A 168 -18.17 -5.27 -1.69
C ASP A 168 -17.78 -4.49 -0.43
N ALA A 169 -18.47 -4.78 0.67
CA ALA A 169 -17.85 -4.66 1.97
C ALA A 169 -16.63 -5.59 1.95
N PHE A 170 -15.44 -5.00 2.05
CA PHE A 170 -14.13 -5.65 2.27
C PHE A 170 -13.36 -6.22 1.07
#